data_AF-A0A2W7A4E3-F1
#
_entry.id   AF-A0A2W7A4E3-F1
#
_cell.length_a   1.000
_cell.length_b   1.000
_cell.length_c   1.000
_cell.angle_alpha   90.00
_cell.angle_beta   90.00
_cell.angle_gamma   90.00
#
_symmetry.space_group_name_H-M   'P 1'
#
loop_
_entity.id
_entity.type
_entity.pdbx_description
1 polymer ?
#
loop_
_entity_poly.entity_id
_entity_poly.type
_entity_poly.pdbx_seq_one_letter_code
_entity_poly.pdbx_strand_id
1 'polypeptide(L)'
;MPSAVLGSGPIGFTDTNGKQQSIPLSLLYFDNGLVKADKWPLYPANTAVVDALLKSLVAGEFLKPAPAPPPKPAMVLKAAIPGTRGNTIQVTFSNIVAGATPPTSTTFEAEITAKATYAALSLDPDSPSFIGKVLGVEAPGTSPGLVQVKKPAPAKTTPTPLPKVITTSKPLAGGGASAKSSLSVDSDPSGTAFTLEAWKDGVEGDNIKITIPDVNSGTKTFTLVVEWTQAKITSITLANLPSKLQGKKFVIEEVLKPEGAADFGIPALGTIVLNGGADATGALPAGAVAFSS
;
A
#
# COMPACT_ATOMS: atom_id res chain seq x y z
N MET A 1 4.91 8.94 -20.85
CA MET A 1 5.51 10.30 -20.84
C MET A 1 6.55 10.35 -21.95
N PRO A 2 6.67 11.46 -22.70
CA PRO A 2 7.68 11.60 -23.72
C PRO A 2 9.08 11.60 -23.11
N SER A 3 10.03 10.87 -23.69
CA SER A 3 11.43 10.84 -23.26
C SER A 3 12.35 11.52 -24.28
N ALA A 4 13.46 12.08 -23.79
CA ALA A 4 14.45 12.70 -24.67
C ALA A 4 15.10 11.65 -25.58
N VAL A 5 15.56 12.10 -26.75
CA VAL A 5 16.33 11.26 -27.69
C VAL A 5 17.81 11.33 -27.35
N LEU A 6 18.45 10.17 -27.21
CA LEU A 6 19.90 10.03 -27.23
C LEU A 6 20.35 9.70 -28.66
N GLY A 7 21.38 10.40 -29.12
CA GLY A 7 22.01 10.20 -30.42
C GLY A 7 23.37 10.91 -30.44
N SER A 8 24.15 10.69 -31.49
CA SER A 8 25.51 11.24 -31.64
C SER A 8 25.55 12.72 -32.07
N GLY A 9 24.41 13.32 -32.41
CA GLY A 9 24.30 14.72 -32.82
C GLY A 9 23.01 15.00 -33.61
N PRO A 10 22.86 16.22 -34.15
CA PRO A 10 21.72 16.56 -35.01
C PRO A 10 21.59 15.62 -36.21
N ILE A 11 20.35 15.36 -36.63
CA ILE A 11 20.07 14.46 -37.75
C ILE A 11 20.06 15.24 -39.06
N GLY A 12 21.10 15.06 -39.87
CA GLY A 12 21.21 15.66 -41.20
C GLY A 12 20.54 14.83 -42.28
N PHE A 13 19.84 15.49 -43.21
CA PHE A 13 19.28 14.85 -44.41
C PHE A 13 19.13 15.84 -45.57
N THR A 14 18.90 15.34 -46.78
CA THR A 14 18.58 16.17 -47.95
C THR A 14 17.08 16.08 -48.22
N ASP A 15 16.41 17.22 -48.30
CA ASP A 15 14.98 17.28 -48.62
C ASP A 15 14.70 17.01 -50.10
N THR A 16 13.41 16.90 -50.46
CA THR A 16 12.98 16.63 -51.84
C THR A 16 13.33 17.75 -52.82
N ASN A 17 13.71 18.94 -52.33
CA ASN A 17 14.17 20.07 -53.14
C ASN A 17 15.70 20.13 -53.24
N GLY A 18 16.41 19.11 -52.73
CA GLY A 18 17.87 19.06 -52.74
C GLY A 18 18.55 19.93 -51.68
N LYS A 19 17.80 20.49 -50.72
CA LYS A 19 18.41 21.30 -49.64
C LYS A 19 18.83 20.41 -48.49
N GLN A 20 20.01 20.67 -47.94
CA GLN A 20 20.45 20.04 -46.71
C GLN A 20 19.69 20.63 -45.53
N GLN A 21 19.08 19.76 -44.73
CA GLN A 21 18.35 20.07 -43.51
C GLN A 21 19.02 19.37 -42.33
N SER A 22 18.82 19.91 -41.12
CA SER A 22 19.31 19.32 -39.89
C SER A 22 18.25 19.45 -38.79
N ILE A 23 17.99 18.34 -38.08
CA ILE A 23 17.05 18.29 -36.97
C ILE A 23 17.84 18.21 -35.66
N PRO A 24 17.79 19.26 -34.81
CA PRO A 24 18.34 19.19 -33.46
C PRO A 24 17.69 18.08 -32.65
N LEU A 25 18.49 17.27 -31.93
CA LEU A 25 17.96 16.20 -31.07
C LEU A 25 17.02 16.72 -29.98
N SER A 26 17.19 17.97 -29.53
CA SER A 26 16.32 18.63 -28.55
C SER A 26 14.88 18.84 -29.05
N LEU A 27 14.66 18.77 -30.37
CA LEU A 27 13.33 18.85 -30.99
C LEU A 27 12.74 17.47 -31.31
N LEU A 28 13.48 16.40 -31.00
CA LEU A 28 13.00 15.03 -31.08
C LEU A 28 12.64 14.50 -29.68
N TYR A 29 11.67 13.60 -29.61
CA TYR A 29 11.35 12.86 -28.38
C TYR A 29 10.77 11.50 -28.74
N PHE A 30 10.92 10.53 -27.84
CA PHE A 30 10.18 9.27 -27.93
C PHE A 30 8.85 9.42 -27.22
N ASP A 31 7.77 8.96 -27.85
CA ASP A 31 6.46 8.79 -27.24
C ASP A 31 5.88 7.44 -27.64
N ASN A 32 5.46 6.65 -26.64
CA ASN A 32 5.01 5.26 -26.82
C ASN A 32 5.95 4.41 -27.69
N GLY A 33 7.26 4.57 -27.50
CA GLY A 33 8.30 3.84 -28.24
C GLY A 33 8.56 4.33 -29.66
N LEU A 34 7.84 5.36 -30.12
CA LEU A 34 8.04 5.99 -31.43
C LEU A 34 8.75 7.33 -31.26
N VAL A 35 9.80 7.56 -32.06
CA VAL A 35 10.42 8.88 -32.13
C VAL A 35 9.52 9.84 -32.93
N LYS A 36 9.36 11.06 -32.41
CA LYS A 36 8.51 12.13 -32.93
C LYS A 36 9.36 13.36 -33.21
N ALA A 37 9.02 14.10 -34.27
CA ALA A 37 9.72 15.32 -34.69
C ALA A 37 8.76 16.50 -34.93
N ASP A 38 7.51 16.40 -34.46
CA ASP A 38 6.49 17.44 -34.62
C ASP A 38 6.83 18.78 -33.94
N LYS A 39 7.79 18.79 -33.01
CA LYS A 39 8.35 20.03 -32.43
C LYS A 39 9.35 20.73 -33.35
N TRP A 40 9.78 20.10 -34.45
CA TRP A 40 10.65 20.73 -35.43
C TRP A 40 9.83 21.51 -36.47
N PRO A 41 10.01 22.83 -36.63
CA PRO A 41 9.14 23.66 -37.47
C PRO A 41 9.01 23.23 -38.94
N LEU A 42 10.03 22.55 -39.48
CA LEU A 42 10.04 22.08 -40.87
C LEU A 42 9.49 20.66 -41.03
N TYR A 43 9.07 20.00 -39.94
CA TYR A 43 8.52 18.64 -39.98
C TYR A 43 7.29 18.49 -40.88
N PRO A 44 6.28 19.42 -40.88
CA PRO A 44 5.12 19.29 -41.76
C PRO A 44 5.47 19.29 -43.26
N ALA A 45 6.55 19.98 -43.66
CA ALA A 45 7.00 20.02 -45.05
C ALA A 45 7.84 18.79 -45.44
N ASN A 46 8.30 17.99 -44.47
CA ASN A 46 9.27 16.91 -44.68
C ASN A 46 8.83 15.56 -44.08
N THR A 47 7.55 15.42 -43.70
CA THR A 47 7.06 14.31 -42.85
C THR A 47 7.46 12.94 -43.36
N ALA A 48 7.23 12.63 -44.64
CA ALA A 48 7.53 11.30 -45.19
C ALA A 48 9.03 10.95 -45.13
N VAL A 49 9.90 11.91 -45.46
CA VAL A 49 11.36 11.71 -45.44
C VAL A 49 11.86 11.60 -44.00
N VAL A 50 11.38 12.46 -43.10
CA VAL A 50 11.77 12.46 -41.69
C VAL A 50 11.31 11.19 -40.99
N ASP A 51 10.07 10.75 -41.20
CA ASP A 51 9.55 9.54 -40.56
C ASP A 51 10.31 8.29 -41.01
N ALA A 52 10.60 8.17 -42.32
CA ALA A 52 11.40 7.07 -42.85
C ALA A 52 12.83 7.08 -42.28
N LEU A 53 13.47 8.26 -42.24
CA LEU A 53 14.81 8.44 -41.68
C LEU A 53 14.87 8.08 -40.20
N LEU A 54 13.99 8.66 -39.38
CA LEU A 54 13.93 8.42 -37.95
C LEU A 54 13.66 6.94 -37.63
N LYS A 55 12.77 6.29 -38.39
CA LYS A 55 12.53 4.85 -38.26
C LYS A 55 13.80 4.03 -38.53
N SER A 56 14.57 4.39 -39.56
CA SER A 56 15.83 3.71 -39.87
C SER A 56 16.90 3.90 -38.78
N LEU A 57 16.98 5.11 -38.20
CA LEU A 57 17.92 5.43 -37.12
C LEU A 57 17.58 4.73 -35.81
N VAL A 58 16.28 4.58 -35.50
CA VAL A 58 15.84 3.78 -34.34
C VAL A 58 16.12 2.29 -34.57
N ALA A 59 15.80 1.77 -35.76
CA ALA A 59 16.06 0.37 -36.10
C ALA A 59 17.56 0.01 -36.10
N GLY A 60 18.40 0.96 -36.50
CA GLY A 60 19.86 0.84 -36.43
C GLY A 60 20.46 1.22 -35.08
N GLU A 61 19.65 1.45 -34.05
CA GLU A 61 20.09 1.82 -32.70
C GLU A 61 20.89 3.13 -32.57
N PHE A 62 20.91 3.97 -33.61
CA PHE A 62 21.56 5.28 -33.60
C PHE A 62 20.77 6.33 -32.82
N LEU A 63 19.46 6.12 -32.68
CA LEU A 63 18.59 6.87 -31.79
C LEU A 63 17.97 5.94 -30.76
N LYS A 64 18.13 6.28 -29.48
CA LYS A 64 17.54 5.54 -28.37
C LYS A 64 16.82 6.49 -27.42
N PRO A 65 15.76 6.05 -26.74
CA PRO A 65 15.21 6.83 -25.65
C PRO A 65 16.28 6.99 -24.57
N ALA A 66 16.39 8.19 -24.02
CA ALA A 66 17.18 8.38 -22.80
C ALA A 66 16.63 7.44 -21.71
N PRO A 67 17.51 6.81 -20.91
CA PRO A 67 17.08 6.08 -19.74
C PRO A 67 16.17 6.97 -18.90
N ALA A 68 15.03 6.43 -18.47
CA ALA A 68 14.20 7.14 -17.52
C ALA A 68 15.05 7.45 -16.28
N PRO A 69 14.97 8.67 -15.73
CA PRO A 69 15.64 8.95 -14.47
C PRO A 69 15.15 7.94 -13.42
N PRO A 70 16.04 7.49 -12.50
CA PRO A 70 15.64 6.55 -11.47
C PRO A 70 14.47 7.12 -10.65
N PRO A 71 13.48 6.30 -10.26
CA PRO A 71 12.39 6.74 -9.40
C PRO A 71 12.96 7.36 -8.12
N LYS A 72 12.54 8.58 -7.79
CA LYS A 72 12.94 9.23 -6.54
C LYS A 72 11.99 8.80 -5.43
N PRO A 73 12.46 8.52 -4.21
CA PRO A 73 11.57 8.35 -3.07
C PRO A 73 10.66 9.58 -2.90
N ALA A 74 9.36 9.35 -2.66
CA ALA A 74 8.35 10.37 -2.38
C ALA A 74 8.08 10.51 -0.88
N MET A 75 7.94 9.38 -0.17
CA MET A 75 7.70 9.34 1.26
C MET A 75 8.09 7.99 1.85
N VAL A 76 8.28 7.95 3.16
CA VAL A 76 8.47 6.72 3.94
C VAL A 76 7.28 6.56 4.89
N LEU A 77 6.62 5.41 4.85
CA LEU A 77 5.53 5.06 5.75
C LEU A 77 6.03 4.07 6.80
N LYS A 78 5.59 4.20 8.05
CA LYS A 78 5.83 3.22 9.12
C LYS A 78 4.53 2.75 9.76
N ALA A 79 4.44 1.45 9.98
CA ALA A 79 3.33 0.80 10.65
C ALA A 79 3.25 1.24 12.13
N ALA A 80 2.03 1.42 12.62
CA ALA A 80 1.74 1.58 14.04
C ALA A 80 1.80 0.25 14.80
N ILE A 81 1.51 -0.86 14.11
CA ILE A 81 1.62 -2.21 14.66
C ILE A 81 3.08 -2.65 14.48
N PRO A 82 3.84 -2.83 15.56
CA PRO A 82 5.21 -3.30 15.46
C PRO A 82 5.25 -4.77 15.03
N GLY A 83 6.39 -5.22 14.53
CA GLY A 83 6.61 -6.62 14.22
C GLY A 83 6.16 -7.05 12.83
N THR A 84 6.16 -8.36 12.58
CA THR A 84 5.90 -8.94 11.24
C THR A 84 4.50 -8.63 10.71
N ARG A 85 3.61 -8.15 11.57
CA ARG A 85 2.20 -7.89 11.30
C ARG A 85 1.97 -6.55 10.61
N GLY A 86 2.85 -5.59 10.84
CA GLY A 86 2.90 -4.38 10.02
C GLY A 86 3.09 -4.70 8.54
N ASN A 87 3.65 -5.88 8.21
CA ASN A 87 3.84 -6.30 6.82
C ASN A 87 2.53 -6.63 6.08
N THR A 88 1.41 -6.71 6.80
CA THR A 88 0.08 -6.96 6.21
C THR A 88 -0.60 -5.68 5.71
N ILE A 89 -0.01 -4.53 5.97
CA ILE A 89 -0.57 -3.23 5.65
C ILE A 89 -0.26 -2.89 4.19
N GLN A 90 -1.31 -2.54 3.44
CA GLN A 90 -1.22 -2.06 2.07
C GLN A 90 -1.72 -0.63 1.98
N VAL A 91 -1.02 0.19 1.20
CA VAL A 91 -1.41 1.57 0.89
C VAL A 91 -1.52 1.70 -0.62
N THR A 92 -2.71 2.06 -1.11
CA THR A 92 -2.98 2.24 -2.53
C THR A 92 -3.17 3.71 -2.82
N PHE A 93 -2.31 4.29 -3.67
CA PHE A 93 -2.44 5.66 -4.16
C PHE A 93 -3.17 5.68 -5.50
N SER A 94 -4.13 6.58 -5.64
CA SER A 94 -4.96 6.71 -6.83
C SER A 94 -5.31 8.16 -7.14
N ASN A 95 -5.87 8.39 -8.33
CA ASN A 95 -6.50 9.66 -8.72
C ASN A 95 -5.62 10.91 -8.50
N ILE A 96 -4.39 10.88 -9.01
CA ILE A 96 -3.52 12.06 -9.02
C ILE A 96 -4.10 13.10 -9.99
N VAL A 97 -4.47 14.26 -9.46
CA VAL A 97 -4.96 15.41 -10.20
C VAL A 97 -3.94 16.53 -10.02
N ALA A 98 -3.25 16.87 -11.11
CA ALA A 98 -2.30 17.99 -11.12
C ALA A 98 -3.06 19.29 -10.83
N GLY A 99 -2.60 20.03 -9.83
CA GLY A 99 -3.16 21.33 -9.53
C GLY A 99 -2.52 22.44 -10.37
N ALA A 100 -3.16 23.62 -10.40
CA ALA A 100 -2.58 24.79 -11.04
C ALA A 100 -1.26 25.19 -10.34
N THR A 101 -0.24 25.51 -11.13
CA THR A 101 1.10 25.89 -10.67
C THR A 101 1.07 26.85 -9.48
N PRO A 102 1.81 26.62 -8.39
CA PRO A 102 2.84 25.57 -8.16
C PRO A 102 2.27 24.17 -7.81
N PRO A 103 3.08 23.09 -7.94
CA PRO A 103 2.66 21.68 -7.77
C PRO A 103 2.15 21.31 -6.35
N THR A 104 2.15 22.24 -5.41
CA THR A 104 1.62 22.06 -4.04
C THR A 104 0.09 21.90 -3.99
N SER A 105 -0.60 22.24 -5.07
CA SER A 105 -2.04 22.06 -5.26
C SER A 105 -2.41 20.69 -5.86
N THR A 106 -1.42 19.86 -6.20
CA THR A 106 -1.67 18.49 -6.69
C THR A 106 -2.36 17.70 -5.61
N THR A 107 -3.51 17.11 -5.96
CA THR A 107 -4.26 16.24 -5.06
C THR A 107 -4.19 14.79 -5.50
N PHE A 108 -4.25 13.88 -4.55
CA PHE A 108 -4.43 12.46 -4.82
C PHE A 108 -5.29 11.81 -3.73
N GLU A 109 -5.58 10.53 -3.91
CA GLU A 109 -6.37 9.73 -2.99
C GLU A 109 -5.56 8.55 -2.49
N ALA A 110 -5.87 8.09 -1.28
CA ALA A 110 -5.27 6.90 -0.70
C ALA A 110 -6.31 5.98 -0.06
N GLU A 111 -6.05 4.69 -0.12
CA GLU A 111 -6.77 3.66 0.62
C GLU A 111 -5.76 2.83 1.42
N ILE A 112 -6.06 2.57 2.68
CA ILE A 112 -5.21 1.78 3.57
C ILE A 112 -5.98 0.54 4.01
N THR A 113 -5.38 -0.62 3.83
CA THR A 113 -5.97 -1.90 4.24
C THR A 113 -4.96 -2.72 5.02
N ALA A 114 -5.45 -3.60 5.89
CA ALA A 114 -4.64 -4.59 6.57
C ALA A 114 -5.44 -5.89 6.71
N LYS A 115 -4.79 -7.04 6.49
CA LYS A 115 -5.44 -8.36 6.56
C LYS A 115 -4.55 -9.38 7.24
N ALA A 116 -5.09 -10.04 8.26
CA ALA A 116 -4.44 -11.13 8.96
C ALA A 116 -5.32 -12.39 8.96
N THR A 117 -4.71 -13.55 8.77
CA THR A 117 -5.37 -14.85 8.84
C THR A 117 -4.64 -15.72 9.86
N TYR A 118 -5.39 -16.27 10.81
CA TYR A 118 -4.90 -17.15 11.86
C TYR A 118 -5.57 -18.51 11.69
N ALA A 119 -4.85 -19.46 11.10
CA ALA A 119 -5.34 -20.82 10.91
C ALA A 119 -5.17 -21.65 12.18
N ALA A 120 -6.05 -22.64 12.35
CA ALA A 120 -5.96 -23.66 13.39
C ALA A 120 -5.83 -23.13 14.84
N LEU A 121 -6.48 -22.01 15.16
CA LEU A 121 -6.54 -21.48 16.52
C LEU A 121 -7.32 -22.43 17.43
N SER A 122 -6.88 -22.54 18.68
CA SER A 122 -7.52 -23.37 19.71
C SER A 122 -8.01 -22.52 20.89
N LEU A 123 -9.06 -22.99 21.56
CA LEU A 123 -9.50 -22.45 22.86
C LEU A 123 -8.92 -23.22 24.06
N ASP A 124 -8.12 -24.25 23.82
CA ASP A 124 -7.44 -25.02 24.87
C ASP A 124 -6.19 -24.26 25.36
N PRO A 125 -6.11 -23.85 26.64
CA PRO A 125 -4.93 -23.16 27.19
C PRO A 125 -3.63 -23.96 27.09
N ASP A 126 -3.71 -25.30 27.04
CA ASP A 126 -2.54 -26.17 26.93
C ASP A 126 -2.03 -26.25 25.48
N SER A 127 -2.84 -25.86 24.50
CA SER A 127 -2.44 -25.83 23.09
C SER A 127 -1.38 -24.74 22.83
N PRO A 128 -0.39 -25.00 21.95
CA PRO A 128 0.49 -23.95 21.43
C PRO A 128 -0.29 -22.94 20.57
N SER A 129 -1.40 -23.37 19.96
CA SER A 129 -2.28 -22.53 19.14
C SER A 129 -3.39 -21.82 19.95
N PHE A 130 -3.27 -21.83 21.29
CA PHE A 130 -4.25 -21.18 22.14
C PHE A 130 -4.44 -19.72 21.74
N ILE A 131 -5.68 -19.31 21.49
CA ILE A 131 -6.00 -17.95 21.02
C ILE A 131 -5.47 -16.88 21.99
N GLY A 132 -5.45 -17.15 23.30
CA GLY A 132 -4.89 -16.22 24.29
C GLY A 132 -3.36 -16.12 24.25
N LYS A 133 -2.63 -17.11 23.71
CA LYS A 133 -1.20 -17.01 23.42
C LYS A 133 -0.96 -16.31 22.09
N VAL A 134 -1.71 -16.70 21.05
CA VAL A 134 -1.52 -16.21 19.68
C VAL A 134 -1.98 -14.76 19.50
N LEU A 135 -3.08 -14.35 20.17
CA LEU A 135 -3.71 -13.03 20.08
C LEU A 135 -3.83 -12.36 21.47
N GLY A 136 -3.02 -12.76 22.45
CA GLY A 136 -3.06 -12.18 23.80
C GLY A 136 -2.64 -10.72 23.85
N VAL A 137 -2.50 -10.20 25.08
CA VAL A 137 -1.94 -8.86 25.34
C VAL A 137 -0.43 -8.87 25.02
N GLU A 138 0.12 -7.75 24.54
CA GLU A 138 1.56 -7.61 24.24
C GLU A 138 2.44 -8.08 25.42
N ALA A 139 3.05 -9.25 25.23
CA ALA A 139 4.07 -9.85 26.08
C ALA A 139 5.06 -10.63 25.19
N PRO A 140 6.31 -10.90 25.63
CA PRO A 140 7.25 -11.73 24.89
C PRO A 140 6.64 -13.08 24.49
N GLY A 141 6.64 -13.39 23.19
CA GLY A 141 6.04 -14.62 22.65
C GLY A 141 4.55 -14.55 22.33
N THR A 142 3.88 -13.42 22.60
CA THR A 142 2.57 -13.11 22.03
C THR A 142 2.74 -12.35 20.73
N SER A 143 1.68 -12.30 19.95
CA SER A 143 1.64 -11.47 18.77
C SER A 143 0.22 -10.89 18.72
N PRO A 144 -0.08 -9.73 19.30
CA PRO A 144 -1.35 -9.06 19.06
C PRO A 144 -1.35 -8.47 17.64
N GLY A 145 -2.50 -8.49 16.97
CA GLY A 145 -2.61 -8.12 15.56
C GLY A 145 -3.38 -6.84 15.42
N LEU A 146 -4.31 -6.81 14.46
CA LEU A 146 -5.38 -5.82 14.47
C LEU A 146 -6.29 -5.99 15.69
N VAL A 147 -6.37 -7.21 16.24
CA VAL A 147 -7.15 -7.57 17.43
C VAL A 147 -6.31 -8.29 18.47
N GLN A 148 -6.81 -8.25 19.70
CA GLN A 148 -6.35 -9.02 20.85
C GLN A 148 -7.54 -9.68 21.56
N VAL A 149 -7.28 -10.72 22.35
CA VAL A 149 -8.31 -11.40 23.14
C VAL A 149 -8.44 -10.72 24.49
N LYS A 150 -9.57 -10.04 24.71
CA LYS A 150 -9.89 -9.41 26.00
C LYS A 150 -10.07 -10.45 27.11
N LYS A 151 -10.77 -11.54 26.78
CA LYS A 151 -11.06 -12.65 27.68
C LYS A 151 -11.29 -13.91 26.85
N PRO A 152 -10.42 -14.94 26.97
CA PRO A 152 -10.73 -16.25 26.41
C PRO A 152 -11.88 -16.89 27.21
N ALA A 153 -12.57 -17.88 26.64
CA ALA A 153 -13.55 -18.68 27.39
C ALA A 153 -12.98 -19.10 28.78
N PRO A 154 -13.83 -19.18 29.82
CA PRO A 154 -13.41 -19.70 31.11
C PRO A 154 -12.72 -21.07 30.95
N ALA A 155 -11.66 -21.29 31.75
CA ALA A 155 -10.77 -22.44 31.66
C ALA A 155 -11.52 -23.79 31.62
N LYS A 156 -11.02 -24.70 30.76
CA LYS A 156 -11.43 -26.12 30.59
C LYS A 156 -12.89 -26.41 30.95
N THR A 157 -13.81 -25.81 30.21
CA THR A 157 -15.18 -26.31 30.17
C THR A 157 -15.25 -27.54 29.27
N THR A 158 -16.00 -28.56 29.71
CA THR A 158 -16.28 -29.76 28.92
C THR A 158 -17.78 -29.79 28.63
N PRO A 159 -18.22 -29.68 27.36
CA PRO A 159 -17.41 -29.51 26.14
C PRO A 159 -16.79 -28.11 26.01
N THR A 160 -15.70 -28.03 25.24
CA THR A 160 -15.03 -26.76 24.89
C THR A 160 -15.97 -25.92 24.01
N PRO A 161 -16.26 -24.65 24.36
CA PRO A 161 -17.24 -23.81 23.66
C PRO A 161 -16.64 -23.27 22.37
N LEU A 162 -16.59 -24.11 21.33
CA LEU A 162 -16.08 -23.71 20.01
C LEU A 162 -16.88 -22.52 19.47
N PRO A 163 -16.22 -21.58 18.76
CA PRO A 163 -16.92 -20.45 18.19
C PRO A 163 -17.90 -20.91 17.12
N LYS A 164 -19.00 -20.17 16.98
CA LYS A 164 -19.88 -20.34 15.83
C LYS A 164 -19.19 -19.82 14.57
N VAL A 165 -19.42 -20.51 13.45
CA VAL A 165 -18.99 -20.03 12.12
C VAL A 165 -19.61 -18.66 11.83
N ILE A 166 -18.78 -17.73 11.36
CA ILE A 166 -19.17 -16.39 10.92
C ILE A 166 -18.78 -16.29 9.45
N THR A 167 -19.71 -16.58 8.54
CA THR A 167 -19.49 -16.49 7.08
C THR A 167 -19.66 -15.07 6.54
N THR A 168 -20.45 -14.24 7.22
CA THR A 168 -20.62 -12.82 6.89
C THR A 168 -19.83 -11.98 7.88
N SER A 169 -18.91 -11.17 7.38
CA SER A 169 -18.00 -10.39 8.22
C SER A 169 -18.75 -9.55 9.26
N LYS A 170 -18.39 -9.69 10.53
CA LYS A 170 -18.96 -8.89 11.63
C LYS A 170 -17.98 -7.79 12.06
N PRO A 171 -18.40 -6.52 12.15
CA PRO A 171 -17.53 -5.46 12.64
C PRO A 171 -17.33 -5.57 14.16
N LEU A 172 -16.18 -5.09 14.65
CA LEU A 172 -16.06 -4.66 16.04
C LEU A 172 -16.89 -3.38 16.24
N ALA A 173 -17.28 -3.09 17.48
CA ALA A 173 -18.05 -1.89 17.80
C ALA A 173 -17.67 -1.29 19.16
N GLY A 174 -18.05 -0.02 19.35
CA GLY A 174 -17.90 0.68 20.63
C GLY A 174 -16.54 1.34 20.84
N GLY A 175 -15.76 1.51 19.77
CA GLY A 175 -14.50 2.26 19.81
C GLY A 175 -14.71 3.73 20.18
N GLY A 176 -13.76 4.28 20.93
CA GLY A 176 -13.81 5.67 21.36
C GLY A 176 -12.43 6.18 21.79
N ALA A 177 -12.33 7.46 22.16
CA ALA A 177 -11.05 8.09 22.50
C ALA A 177 -10.27 7.40 23.64
N SER A 178 -10.96 6.65 24.50
CA SER A 178 -10.38 5.86 25.59
C SER A 178 -11.01 4.47 25.69
N ALA A 179 -11.51 3.95 24.56
CA ALA A 179 -12.18 2.67 24.49
C ALA A 179 -11.78 1.91 23.23
N LYS A 180 -11.48 0.63 23.40
CA LYS A 180 -11.24 -0.33 22.31
C LYS A 180 -12.58 -0.82 21.79
N SER A 181 -12.71 -0.87 20.47
CA SER A 181 -13.81 -1.59 19.83
C SER A 181 -13.74 -3.06 20.20
N SER A 182 -14.89 -3.72 20.36
CA SER A 182 -14.93 -5.12 20.75
C SER A 182 -16.02 -5.92 20.04
N LEU A 183 -15.86 -7.24 20.06
CA LEU A 183 -16.82 -8.20 19.54
C LEU A 183 -16.81 -9.45 20.42
N SER A 184 -17.96 -9.77 21.00
CA SER A 184 -18.19 -11.10 21.60
C SER A 184 -18.53 -12.11 20.51
N VAL A 185 -17.75 -13.17 20.46
CA VAL A 185 -17.96 -14.28 19.53
C VAL A 185 -18.75 -15.36 20.23
N ASP A 186 -19.94 -15.65 19.69
CA ASP A 186 -20.84 -16.67 20.24
C ASP A 186 -20.22 -18.07 20.09
N SER A 187 -20.49 -18.94 21.07
CA SER A 187 -20.19 -20.37 20.96
C SER A 187 -21.37 -21.17 20.42
N ASP A 188 -21.09 -22.35 19.86
CA ASP A 188 -22.08 -23.34 19.45
C ASP A 188 -22.19 -24.44 20.52
N PRO A 189 -23.38 -24.75 21.10
CA PRO A 189 -24.72 -24.25 20.72
C PRO A 189 -25.14 -22.92 21.35
N SER A 190 -24.51 -22.51 22.45
CA SER A 190 -24.86 -21.24 23.12
C SER A 190 -23.73 -20.75 24.01
N GLY A 191 -23.73 -19.44 24.30
CA GLY A 191 -22.73 -18.79 25.16
C GLY A 191 -21.74 -17.94 24.36
N THR A 192 -20.64 -17.58 25.00
CA THR A 192 -19.55 -16.79 24.38
C THR A 192 -18.30 -17.65 24.35
N ALA A 193 -17.76 -17.88 23.15
CA ALA A 193 -16.49 -18.57 22.96
C ALA A 193 -15.30 -17.71 23.41
N PHE A 194 -15.29 -16.42 23.03
CA PHE A 194 -14.29 -15.45 23.44
C PHE A 194 -14.74 -14.02 23.08
N THR A 195 -14.06 -13.03 23.64
CA THR A 195 -14.24 -11.62 23.26
C THR A 195 -12.95 -11.10 22.62
N LEU A 196 -13.07 -10.58 21.39
CA LEU A 196 -12.02 -9.84 20.71
C LEU A 196 -12.16 -8.35 21.02
N GLU A 197 -11.04 -7.67 21.08
CA GLU A 197 -10.99 -6.21 21.11
C GLU A 197 -9.91 -5.69 20.14
N ALA A 198 -10.08 -4.47 19.66
CA ALA A 198 -9.07 -3.81 18.85
C ALA A 198 -7.75 -3.71 19.62
N TRP A 199 -6.62 -3.70 18.90
CA TRP A 199 -5.30 -3.60 19.52
C TRP A 199 -5.09 -2.27 20.26
N LYS A 200 -5.70 -1.19 19.74
CA LYS A 200 -5.60 0.17 20.27
C LYS A 200 -6.98 0.80 20.44
N ASP A 201 -7.06 1.77 21.34
CA ASP A 201 -8.24 2.60 21.53
C ASP A 201 -8.49 3.47 20.28
N GLY A 202 -9.76 3.78 20.01
CA GLY A 202 -10.15 4.65 18.91
C GLY A 202 -11.33 4.14 18.12
N VAL A 203 -12.03 5.06 17.46
CA VAL A 203 -13.18 4.75 16.60
C VAL A 203 -12.76 3.95 15.37
N GLU A 204 -11.49 4.05 14.96
CA GLU A 204 -10.92 3.28 13.85
C GLU A 204 -10.91 1.77 14.11
N GLY A 205 -11.03 1.32 15.36
CA GLY A 205 -11.20 -0.09 15.68
C GLY A 205 -12.53 -0.66 15.17
N ASP A 206 -13.55 0.17 14.95
CA ASP A 206 -14.85 -0.24 14.42
C ASP A 206 -14.76 -0.61 12.92
N ASN A 207 -13.67 -0.23 12.25
CA ASN A 207 -13.39 -0.64 10.88
C ASN A 207 -12.84 -2.07 10.78
N ILE A 208 -12.54 -2.71 11.91
CA ILE A 208 -12.10 -4.11 11.93
C ILE A 208 -13.30 -5.02 11.71
N LYS A 209 -13.17 -5.92 10.74
CA LYS A 209 -14.14 -6.95 10.41
C LYS A 209 -13.59 -8.33 10.69
N ILE A 210 -14.42 -9.18 11.29
CA ILE A 210 -14.09 -10.53 11.72
C ILE A 210 -14.91 -11.56 10.93
N THR A 211 -14.23 -12.58 10.45
CA THR A 211 -14.83 -13.76 9.80
C THR A 211 -14.23 -15.02 10.43
N ILE A 212 -15.07 -16.03 10.66
CA ILE A 212 -14.67 -17.36 11.12
C ILE A 212 -15.22 -18.34 10.08
N PRO A 213 -14.49 -18.58 8.98
CA PRO A 213 -15.02 -19.33 7.84
C PRO A 213 -15.20 -20.81 8.14
N ASP A 214 -14.39 -21.37 9.06
CA ASP A 214 -14.40 -22.79 9.38
C ASP A 214 -14.10 -23.04 10.87
N VAL A 215 -14.69 -24.13 11.37
CA VAL A 215 -14.50 -24.67 12.72
C VAL A 215 -14.41 -26.19 12.59
N ASN A 216 -13.31 -26.78 13.06
CA ASN A 216 -13.09 -28.22 13.06
C ASN A 216 -13.36 -28.79 14.46
N SER A 217 -14.47 -29.50 14.60
CA SER A 217 -14.89 -30.13 15.86
C SER A 217 -14.00 -31.31 16.27
N GLY A 218 -13.37 -32.01 15.32
CA GLY A 218 -12.48 -33.13 15.58
C GLY A 218 -11.16 -32.70 16.21
N THR A 219 -10.55 -31.63 15.68
CA THR A 219 -9.31 -31.04 16.22
C THR A 219 -9.55 -29.94 17.24
N LYS A 220 -10.82 -29.51 17.42
CA LYS A 220 -11.22 -28.38 18.27
C LYS A 220 -10.50 -27.08 17.91
N THR A 221 -10.38 -26.82 16.62
CA THR A 221 -9.71 -25.62 16.09
C THR A 221 -10.60 -24.83 15.15
N PHE A 222 -10.23 -23.59 14.85
CA PHE A 222 -10.94 -22.72 13.92
C PHE A 222 -9.98 -21.76 13.20
N THR A 223 -10.44 -21.19 12.09
CA THR A 223 -9.72 -20.12 11.39
C THR A 223 -10.33 -18.76 11.73
N LEU A 224 -9.49 -17.78 12.04
CA LEU A 224 -9.90 -16.39 12.22
C LEU A 224 -9.32 -15.53 11.10
N VAL A 225 -10.17 -14.81 10.39
CA VAL A 225 -9.77 -13.79 9.41
C VAL A 225 -10.14 -12.42 9.97
N VAL A 226 -9.16 -11.52 9.99
CA VAL A 226 -9.28 -10.16 10.49
C VAL A 226 -8.90 -9.20 9.38
N GLU A 227 -9.81 -8.32 9.03
CA GLU A 227 -9.62 -7.32 7.98
C GLU A 227 -9.89 -5.92 8.54
N TRP A 228 -9.03 -4.97 8.22
CA TRP A 228 -9.24 -3.56 8.52
C TRP A 228 -9.15 -2.77 7.22
N THR A 229 -10.07 -1.83 7.05
CA THR A 229 -10.14 -0.97 5.87
C THR A 229 -10.40 0.45 6.32
N GLN A 230 -9.53 1.37 5.94
CA GLN A 230 -9.82 2.79 6.07
C GLN A 230 -10.76 3.23 4.96
N ALA A 231 -11.76 4.05 5.31
CA ALA A 231 -12.52 4.77 4.29
C ALA A 231 -11.55 5.55 3.38
N LYS A 232 -11.85 5.57 2.08
CA LYS A 232 -11.03 6.24 1.08
C LYS A 232 -10.72 7.68 1.48
N ILE A 233 -9.43 8.01 1.54
CA ILE A 233 -8.94 9.32 1.91
C ILE A 233 -8.83 10.16 0.63
N THR A 234 -9.64 11.20 0.52
CA THR A 234 -9.65 12.09 -0.64
C THR A 234 -8.90 13.40 -0.39
N SER A 235 -8.57 14.09 -1.48
CA SER A 235 -8.00 15.45 -1.47
C SER A 235 -6.70 15.55 -0.64
N ILE A 236 -5.83 14.54 -0.76
CA ILE A 236 -4.51 14.55 -0.13
C ILE A 236 -3.60 15.48 -0.92
N THR A 237 -2.97 16.43 -0.23
CA THR A 237 -1.93 17.31 -0.76
C THR A 237 -0.64 17.06 0.01
N LEU A 238 0.52 17.48 -0.53
CA LEU A 238 1.80 17.34 0.20
C LEU A 238 1.78 18.02 1.59
N ALA A 239 1.03 19.10 1.73
CA ALA A 239 0.91 19.84 2.99
C ALA A 239 0.10 19.10 4.07
N ASN A 240 -0.94 18.36 3.67
CA ASN A 240 -1.80 17.62 4.61
C ASN A 240 -1.48 16.11 4.64
N LEU A 241 -0.53 15.66 3.83
CA LEU A 241 -0.18 14.26 3.64
C LEU A 241 0.05 13.52 4.97
N PRO A 242 0.91 14.00 5.89
CA PRO A 242 1.14 13.29 7.14
C PRO A 242 -0.13 13.16 7.99
N SER A 243 -0.89 14.25 8.15
CA SER A 243 -2.09 14.23 8.99
C SER A 243 -3.22 13.39 8.40
N LYS A 244 -3.35 13.36 7.06
CA LYS A 244 -4.35 12.55 6.35
C LYS A 244 -4.05 11.06 6.41
N LEU A 245 -2.80 10.65 6.14
CA LEU A 245 -2.42 9.23 6.14
C LEU A 245 -2.22 8.65 7.53
N GLN A 246 -1.70 9.43 8.49
CA GLN A 246 -1.60 8.97 9.88
C GLN A 246 -2.98 8.89 10.51
N GLY A 247 -3.88 9.85 10.22
CA GLY A 247 -5.18 9.92 10.88
C GLY A 247 -5.02 9.93 12.41
N LYS A 248 -5.62 8.96 13.10
CA LYS A 248 -5.45 8.72 14.56
C LYS A 248 -4.35 7.72 14.90
N LYS A 249 -3.48 7.40 13.94
CA LYS A 249 -2.33 6.51 14.08
C LYS A 249 -2.75 5.09 14.49
N PHE A 250 -3.79 4.58 13.83
CA PHE A 250 -4.31 3.23 14.08
C PHE A 250 -3.57 2.16 13.26
N VAL A 251 -3.10 2.48 12.06
CA VAL A 251 -2.34 1.54 11.20
C VAL A 251 -1.02 2.13 10.73
N ILE A 252 -0.99 3.43 10.43
CA ILE A 252 0.24 4.16 10.08
C ILE A 252 0.60 5.10 11.24
N GLU A 253 1.77 4.94 11.84
CA GLU A 253 2.24 5.80 12.94
C GLU A 253 2.97 7.02 12.42
N GLU A 254 3.82 6.82 11.40
CA GLU A 254 4.67 7.87 10.85
C GLU A 254 4.59 7.93 9.32
N VAL A 255 4.66 9.15 8.82
CA VAL A 255 4.81 9.50 7.41
C VAL A 255 5.97 10.47 7.36
N LEU A 256 7.11 10.02 6.87
CA LEU A 256 8.38 10.74 6.90
C LEU A 256 8.80 11.14 5.50
N LYS A 257 9.50 12.28 5.43
CA LYS A 257 10.21 12.66 4.21
C LYS A 257 11.32 11.63 3.95
N PRO A 258 11.63 11.32 2.69
CA PRO A 258 12.80 10.53 2.37
C PRO A 258 14.07 11.18 2.90
N GLU A 259 15.06 10.36 3.27
CA GLU A 259 16.35 10.86 3.74
C GLU A 259 17.01 11.74 2.67
N GLY A 260 17.47 12.92 3.07
CA GLY A 260 18.07 13.91 2.17
C GLY A 260 17.08 14.71 1.30
N ALA A 261 15.77 14.44 1.37
CA ALA A 261 14.76 15.20 0.65
C ALA A 261 14.33 16.46 1.43
N ALA A 262 14.24 17.60 0.75
CA ALA A 262 13.73 18.85 1.33
C ALA A 262 12.23 18.77 1.67
N ASP A 263 11.46 18.04 0.85
CA ASP A 263 10.02 17.86 1.05
C ASP A 263 9.51 16.49 0.57
N PHE A 264 8.24 16.21 0.84
CA PHE A 264 7.53 15.06 0.30
C PHE A 264 7.41 15.14 -1.23
N GLY A 265 7.44 13.98 -1.89
CA GLY A 265 7.10 13.83 -3.30
C GLY A 265 5.65 13.39 -3.51
N ILE A 266 5.13 13.60 -4.71
CA ILE A 266 3.85 13.01 -5.14
C ILE A 266 4.08 11.52 -5.39
N PRO A 267 3.36 10.60 -4.73
CA PRO A 267 3.55 9.16 -4.93
C PRO A 267 3.12 8.74 -6.32
N ALA A 268 3.77 7.71 -6.87
CA ALA A 268 3.28 7.00 -8.04
C ALA A 268 1.95 6.29 -7.74
N LEU A 269 1.12 6.15 -8.77
CA LEU A 269 -0.12 5.37 -8.67
C LEU A 269 0.20 3.90 -8.39
N GLY A 270 -0.67 3.25 -7.60
CA GLY A 270 -0.59 1.83 -7.31
C GLY A 270 -0.49 1.52 -5.83
N THR A 271 -0.23 0.24 -5.54
CA THR A 271 -0.22 -0.30 -4.18
C THR A 271 1.19 -0.57 -3.72
N ILE A 272 1.51 -0.10 -2.52
CA ILE A 272 2.71 -0.48 -1.78
C ILE A 272 2.32 -1.32 -0.56
N VAL A 273 3.16 -2.30 -0.24
CA VAL A 273 3.01 -3.15 0.95
C VAL A 273 4.13 -2.78 1.92
N LEU A 274 3.79 -2.58 3.19
CA LEU A 274 4.80 -2.36 4.23
C LEU A 274 5.58 -3.66 4.45
N ASN A 275 6.87 -3.57 4.73
CA ASN A 275 7.77 -4.71 4.89
C ASN A 275 8.81 -4.47 5.98
N GLY A 276 9.56 -5.51 6.36
CA GLY A 276 10.69 -5.41 7.28
C GLY A 276 10.33 -5.33 8.77
N GLY A 277 9.04 -5.44 9.12
CA GLY A 277 8.63 -5.60 10.51
C GLY A 277 9.07 -6.97 11.04
N ALA A 278 9.57 -7.01 12.28
CA ALA A 278 10.13 -8.22 12.89
C ALA A 278 9.83 -8.31 14.40
N ASP A 279 9.48 -9.51 14.86
CA ASP A 279 9.04 -9.81 16.24
C ASP A 279 10.21 -10.13 17.19
N ALA A 280 11.29 -9.34 17.17
CA ALA A 280 12.42 -9.51 18.09
C ALA A 280 12.11 -8.98 19.49
N THR A 281 13.00 -9.22 20.48
CA THR A 281 12.92 -8.67 21.85
C THR A 281 12.83 -7.13 21.90
N GLY A 282 13.11 -6.45 20.78
CA GLY A 282 12.56 -5.13 20.45
C GLY A 282 11.90 -5.19 19.08
N ALA A 283 10.57 -5.18 19.05
CA ALA A 283 9.83 -5.32 17.79
C ALA A 283 10.05 -4.09 16.90
N LEU A 284 10.45 -4.32 15.64
CA LEU A 284 10.65 -3.26 14.66
C LEU A 284 9.37 -3.04 13.85
N PRO A 285 8.94 -1.80 13.60
CA PRO A 285 7.79 -1.53 12.76
C PRO A 285 8.11 -1.83 11.29
N ALA A 286 7.12 -2.36 10.57
CA ALA A 286 7.19 -2.46 9.12
C ALA A 286 7.19 -1.07 8.47
N GLY A 287 7.83 -0.92 7.34
CA GLY A 287 7.81 0.32 6.57
C GLY A 287 7.86 0.10 5.06
N ALA A 288 7.56 1.17 4.32
CA ALA A 288 7.65 1.19 2.87
C ALA A 288 8.09 2.55 2.36
N VAL A 289 8.80 2.57 1.24
CA VAL A 289 9.12 3.77 0.48
C VAL A 289 8.16 3.84 -0.70
N ALA A 290 7.32 4.88 -0.75
CA ALA A 290 6.59 5.19 -1.98
C ALA A 290 7.55 5.97 -2.89
N PHE A 291 7.62 5.62 -4.18
CA PHE A 291 8.41 6.35 -5.16
C PHE A 291 7.55 7.39 -5.87
N SER A 292 8.17 8.44 -6.39
CA SER A 292 7.50 9.53 -7.07
C SER A 292 7.06 9.15 -8.47
N SER A 293 5.93 9.70 -8.91
CA SER A 293 5.46 9.65 -10.30
C SER A 293 6.36 10.40 -11.27
#